data_AF-A0A9X7Y1H3-F1
#
_entry.id   AF-A0A9X7Y1H3-F1
#
_cell.length_a   1.000
_cell.length_b   1.000
_cell.length_c   1.000
_cell.angle_alpha   90.00
_cell.angle_beta   90.00
_cell.angle_gamma   90.00
#
_symmetry.space_group_name_H-M   'P 1'
#
loop_
_entity.id
_entity.type
_entity.pdbx_description
1 polymer ?
#
loop_
_entity_poly.entity_id
_entity_poly.type
_entity_poly.pdbx_seq_one_letter_code
_entity_poly.pdbx_strand_id
1 'polypeptide(L)'
;MKCYEPEESIGAISAQISVVEYNGTNFYLRENYIIIDIGVPADEDKVKGQVIGGIIQALGGVLYENINEPYNYLIPTAKEAPKVKVELLNTPSSTPGGFRGVGENSISGAYASITNAISDFIPVCEIPMKRV
;
A
#
# COMPACT_ATOMS: atom_id res chain seq x y z
N MET A 1 33.63 -7.79 -12.48
CA MET A 1 32.44 -8.20 -11.70
C MET A 1 31.36 -8.56 -12.71
N LYS A 2 30.82 -9.78 -12.69
CA LYS A 2 29.66 -10.14 -13.53
C LYS A 2 28.40 -9.73 -12.77
N CYS A 3 27.53 -8.93 -13.39
CA CYS A 3 26.22 -8.64 -12.85
C CYS A 3 25.32 -9.88 -12.97
N TYR A 4 24.43 -10.07 -12.01
CA TYR A 4 23.34 -11.04 -12.12
C TYR A 4 22.17 -10.40 -12.87
N GLU A 5 21.61 -11.13 -13.82
CA GLU A 5 20.40 -10.77 -14.55
C GLU A 5 19.46 -11.98 -14.52
N PRO A 6 18.19 -11.83 -14.09
CA PRO A 6 17.25 -12.93 -14.05
C PRO A 6 16.85 -13.35 -15.48
N GLU A 7 16.58 -14.64 -15.69
CA GLU A 7 16.18 -15.18 -17.00
C GLU A 7 14.77 -14.71 -17.42
N GLU A 8 13.95 -14.34 -16.44
CA GLU A 8 12.57 -13.89 -16.63
C GLU A 8 12.22 -12.73 -15.69
N SER A 9 11.08 -12.09 -15.93
CA SER A 9 10.57 -11.05 -15.03
C SER A 9 10.04 -11.66 -13.74
N ILE A 10 10.51 -11.14 -12.60
CA ILE A 10 10.16 -11.64 -11.27
C ILE A 10 9.24 -10.63 -10.59
N GLY A 11 7.94 -10.92 -10.58
CA GLY A 11 6.92 -10.07 -9.96
C GLY A 11 6.37 -10.68 -8.67
N ALA A 12 6.17 -9.85 -7.65
CA ALA A 12 5.33 -10.19 -6.50
C ALA A 12 3.85 -10.00 -6.84
N ILE A 13 2.98 -10.77 -6.20
CA ILE A 13 1.52 -10.66 -6.33
C ILE A 13 0.91 -10.39 -4.96
N SER A 14 -0.17 -9.62 -4.93
CA SER A 14 -0.91 -9.37 -3.69
C SER A 14 -2.41 -9.23 -3.95
N ALA A 15 -3.17 -9.44 -2.87
CA ALA A 15 -4.56 -9.02 -2.78
C ALA A 15 -4.72 -8.16 -1.53
N GLN A 16 -5.51 -7.10 -1.64
CA GLN A 16 -5.59 -6.07 -0.63
C GLN A 16 -7.01 -5.54 -0.46
N ILE A 17 -7.43 -5.37 0.80
CA ILE A 17 -8.75 -4.90 1.19
C ILE A 17 -8.57 -3.74 2.18
N SER A 18 -9.31 -2.66 1.95
CA SER A 18 -9.35 -1.50 2.82
C SER A 18 -10.74 -1.32 3.42
N VAL A 19 -10.80 -1.00 4.71
CA VAL A 19 -12.03 -0.64 5.41
C VAL A 19 -11.98 0.85 5.72
N VAL A 20 -12.92 1.59 5.15
CA VAL A 20 -13.02 3.04 5.35
C VAL A 20 -14.26 3.39 6.15
N GLU A 21 -14.13 4.41 7.00
CA GLU A 21 -15.23 5.02 7.74
C GLU A 21 -15.49 6.40 7.17
N TYR A 22 -16.77 6.75 7.01
CA TYR A 22 -17.21 8.09 6.64
C TYR A 22 -18.05 8.69 7.76
N ASN A 23 -17.65 9.87 8.27
CA ASN A 23 -18.38 10.55 9.34
C ASN A 23 -19.35 11.64 8.85
N GLY A 24 -19.62 11.70 7.55
CA GLY A 24 -20.42 12.77 6.92
C GLY A 24 -19.59 13.96 6.41
N THR A 25 -18.29 14.00 6.67
CA THR A 25 -17.39 15.06 6.18
C THR A 25 -16.06 14.50 5.68
N ASN A 26 -15.45 13.59 6.43
CA ASN A 26 -14.13 13.04 6.15
C ASN A 26 -14.18 11.52 6.06
N PHE A 27 -13.31 10.97 5.21
CA PHE A 27 -13.01 9.54 5.17
C PHE A 27 -11.81 9.22 6.07
N TYR A 28 -11.87 8.07 6.73
CA TYR A 28 -10.81 7.55 7.56
C TYR A 28 -10.54 6.10 7.18
N LEU A 29 -9.29 5.79 6.82
CA LEU A 29 -8.86 4.40 6.68
C LEU A 29 -8.73 3.80 8.08
N ARG A 30 -9.54 2.79 8.40
CA ARG A 30 -9.53 2.14 9.72
C ARG A 30 -8.66 0.90 9.72
N GLU A 31 -8.81 0.08 8.69
CA GLU A 31 -8.13 -1.20 8.56
C GLU A 31 -7.66 -1.42 7.14
N ASN A 32 -6.50 -2.05 6.99
CA ASN A 32 -6.00 -2.52 5.72
C ASN A 32 -5.48 -3.96 5.89
N TYR A 33 -5.97 -4.85 5.05
CA TYR A 33 -5.61 -6.26 5.02
C TYR A 33 -4.89 -6.54 3.72
N ILE A 34 -3.71 -7.14 3.80
CA ILE A 34 -2.95 -7.52 2.62
C ILE A 34 -2.42 -8.94 2.78
N ILE A 35 -2.64 -9.74 1.74
CA ILE A 35 -1.92 -10.99 1.51
C ILE A 35 -0.97 -10.76 0.33
N ILE A 36 0.30 -11.10 0.49
CA ILE A 36 1.34 -10.83 -0.51
C ILE A 36 2.28 -12.02 -0.64
N ASP A 37 2.58 -12.40 -1.87
CA ASP A 37 3.58 -13.40 -2.20
C ASP A 37 4.84 -12.71 -2.74
N ILE A 38 5.88 -12.74 -1.92
CA ILE A 38 7.21 -12.21 -2.25
C ILE A 38 8.24 -13.32 -2.47
N GLY A 39 7.78 -14.55 -2.72
CA GLY A 39 8.63 -15.73 -2.62
C GLY A 39 9.16 -15.92 -1.21
N VAL A 40 10.44 -16.25 -1.08
CA VAL A 40 11.08 -16.45 0.23
C VAL A 40 11.33 -15.09 0.89
N PRO A 41 10.79 -14.78 2.09
CA PRO A 41 11.13 -13.55 2.78
C PRO A 41 12.58 -13.58 3.29
N ALA A 42 13.37 -12.57 2.93
CA ALA A 42 14.73 -12.44 3.47
C ALA A 42 14.73 -12.09 4.97
N ASP A 43 13.78 -11.26 5.39
CA ASP A 43 13.55 -10.80 6.76
C ASP A 43 12.09 -10.39 6.86
N GLU A 44 11.28 -11.20 7.56
CA GLU A 44 9.84 -10.99 7.60
C GLU A 44 9.43 -9.65 8.21
N ASP A 45 10.14 -9.18 9.24
CA ASP A 45 9.78 -7.95 9.95
C ASP A 45 10.07 -6.73 9.07
N LYS A 46 11.19 -6.72 8.34
CA LYS A 46 11.49 -5.67 7.37
C LYS A 46 10.52 -5.68 6.20
N VAL A 47 10.16 -6.85 5.70
CA VAL A 47 9.16 -7.01 4.63
C VAL A 47 7.82 -6.43 5.08
N LYS A 48 7.34 -6.80 6.28
CA LYS A 48 6.10 -6.25 6.86
C LYS A 48 6.20 -4.74 7.06
N GLY A 49 7.34 -4.23 7.51
CA GLY A 49 7.61 -2.80 7.64
C GLY A 49 7.48 -2.05 6.31
N GLN A 50 8.06 -2.59 5.23
CA GLN A 50 7.94 -2.02 3.89
C GLN A 50 6.48 -2.01 3.41
N VAL A 51 5.77 -3.12 3.64
CA VAL A 51 4.35 -3.23 3.28
C VAL A 51 3.52 -2.16 3.97
N ILE A 52 3.69 -2.00 5.29
CA ILE A 52 3.00 -0.98 6.09
C ILE A 52 3.36 0.43 5.58
N GLY A 53 4.64 0.71 5.35
CA GLY A 53 5.10 2.01 4.83
C GLY A 53 4.41 2.38 3.52
N GLY A 54 4.32 1.45 2.57
CA GLY A 54 3.62 1.67 1.30
C GLY A 54 2.12 1.93 1.47
N ILE A 55 1.46 1.29 2.44
CA ILE A 55 0.04 1.55 2.76
C ILE A 55 -0.16 2.96 3.31
N ILE A 56 0.73 3.42 4.19
CA ILE A 56 0.68 4.79 4.73
C ILE A 56 0.93 5.82 3.63
N GLN A 57 1.86 5.55 2.72
CA GLN A 57 2.10 6.42 1.56
C GLN A 57 0.87 6.50 0.64
N ALA A 58 0.23 5.38 0.35
CA ALA A 58 -1.01 5.39 -0.44
C ALA A 58 -2.15 6.14 0.26
N LEU A 59 -2.29 5.99 1.59
CA LEU A 59 -3.23 6.78 2.37
C LEU A 59 -3.00 8.28 2.17
N GLY A 60 -1.73 8.71 2.24
CA GLY A 60 -1.31 10.07 1.96
C GLY A 60 -1.76 10.53 0.58
N GLY A 61 -1.37 9.80 -0.46
CA GLY A 61 -1.73 10.14 -1.83
C GLY A 61 -3.23 10.17 -2.14
N VAL A 62 -4.04 9.32 -1.49
CA VAL A 62 -5.50 9.29 -1.72
C VAL A 62 -6.23 10.43 -0.99
N LEU A 63 -5.88 10.70 0.27
CA LEU A 63 -6.69 11.58 1.13
C LEU A 63 -6.01 12.87 1.58
N TYR A 64 -4.69 13.04 1.40
CA TYR A 64 -3.93 14.13 2.05
C TYR A 64 -3.06 14.94 1.09
N GLU A 65 -2.34 14.30 0.17
CA GLU A 65 -1.27 14.91 -0.61
C GLU A 65 -1.79 15.68 -1.84
N ASN A 66 -1.76 17.01 -1.82
CA ASN A 66 -2.16 17.85 -2.96
C ASN A 66 -1.00 18.69 -3.50
N ILE A 67 -0.50 18.35 -4.69
CA ILE A 67 0.61 19.09 -5.33
C ILE A 67 0.25 20.53 -5.70
N ASN A 68 -1.04 20.83 -5.87
CA ASN A 68 -1.50 22.20 -6.17
C ASN A 68 -1.51 23.11 -4.94
N GLU A 69 -1.35 22.54 -3.74
CA GLU A 69 -1.24 23.26 -2.47
C GLU A 69 0.09 22.92 -1.77
N PRO A 70 1.25 23.30 -2.36
CA PRO A 70 2.56 22.87 -1.85
C PRO A 70 2.86 23.35 -0.43
N TYR A 71 2.23 24.45 0.01
CA TYR A 71 2.35 24.97 1.37
C TYR A 71 1.44 24.25 2.38
N ASN A 72 0.47 23.46 1.89
CA ASN A 72 -0.42 22.60 2.67
C ASN A 72 -0.29 21.13 2.24
N TYR A 73 0.93 20.68 1.91
CA TYR A 73 1.17 19.30 1.54
C TYR A 73 1.10 18.40 2.78
N LEU A 74 -0.06 17.81 3.03
CA LEU A 74 -0.31 16.99 4.21
C LEU A 74 0.24 15.58 3.99
N ILE A 75 0.98 15.09 4.98
CA ILE A 75 1.41 13.69 5.06
C ILE A 75 0.73 13.09 6.30
N PRO A 76 0.18 11.86 6.22
CA PRO A 76 -0.44 11.20 7.37
C PRO A 76 0.50 11.14 8.57
N THR A 77 -0.04 11.38 9.76
CA THR A 77 0.68 11.16 11.02
C THR A 77 0.31 9.80 11.61
N ALA A 78 0.93 9.46 12.75
CA ALA A 78 0.56 8.27 13.50
C ALA A 78 -0.93 8.23 13.91
N LYS A 79 -1.63 9.38 13.96
CA LYS A 79 -3.07 9.44 14.29
C LYS A 79 -3.97 8.96 13.16
N GLU A 80 -3.51 9.10 11.92
CA GLU A 80 -4.22 8.70 10.72
C GLU A 80 -3.85 7.27 10.26
N ALA A 81 -2.79 6.70 10.82
CA ALA A 81 -2.34 5.36 10.48
C ALA A 81 -3.41 4.30 10.82
N PRO A 82 -3.80 3.44 9.86
CA PRO A 82 -4.76 2.38 10.10
C PRO A 82 -4.12 1.21 10.84
N LYS A 83 -4.95 0.28 11.31
CA LYS A 83 -4.48 -1.06 11.65
C LYS A 83 -4.17 -1.81 10.37
N VAL A 84 -2.94 -2.35 10.26
CA VAL A 84 -2.53 -3.13 9.09
C VAL A 84 -2.31 -4.58 9.49
N LYS A 85 -2.93 -5.51 8.75
CA LYS A 85 -2.65 -6.95 8.86
C LYS A 85 -1.98 -7.43 7.58
N VAL A 86 -0.77 -7.97 7.73
CA VAL A 86 0.05 -8.49 6.63
C VAL A 86 0.15 -10.01 6.75
N GLU A 87 -0.25 -10.71 5.70
CA GLU A 87 -0.06 -12.14 5.53
C GLU A 87 0.93 -12.40 4.38
N LEU A 88 1.97 -13.21 4.66
CA LEU A 88 3.00 -13.53 3.69
C LEU A 88 2.78 -14.92 3.13
N LEU A 89 2.68 -15.01 1.80
CA LEU A 89 2.79 -16.26 1.07
C LEU A 89 4.25 -16.52 0.68
N ASN A 90 4.60 -17.79 0.52
CA ASN A 90 5.95 -18.22 0.22
C ASN A 90 5.93 -19.15 -1.00
N THR A 91 5.88 -18.58 -2.19
CA THR A 91 6.07 -19.30 -3.46
C THR A 91 7.41 -18.92 -4.07
N PRO A 92 8.49 -19.68 -3.79
CA PRO A 92 9.84 -19.36 -4.23
C PRO A 92 9.91 -19.02 -5.73
N SER A 93 10.68 -18.00 -6.08
CA SER A 93 10.96 -17.64 -7.47
C SER A 93 12.17 -18.42 -8.04
N SER A 94 12.43 -18.26 -9.34
CA SER A 94 13.61 -18.78 -10.03
C SER A 94 14.92 -18.04 -9.67
N THR A 95 14.87 -16.98 -8.86
CA THR A 95 16.06 -16.23 -8.44
C THR A 95 16.90 -16.97 -7.40
N PRO A 96 18.21 -16.67 -7.26
CA PRO A 96 19.01 -17.14 -6.14
C PRO A 96 18.34 -16.83 -4.80
N GLY A 97 18.02 -17.87 -4.03
CA GLY A 97 17.34 -17.74 -2.73
C GLY A 97 15.81 -17.60 -2.82
N GLY A 98 15.22 -17.59 -4.02
CA GLY A 98 13.77 -17.64 -4.21
C GLY A 98 13.03 -16.33 -3.90
N PHE A 99 13.73 -15.20 -3.88
CA PHE A 99 13.20 -13.89 -3.51
C PHE A 99 12.35 -13.24 -4.62
N ARG A 100 11.47 -12.31 -4.25
CA ARG A 100 10.83 -11.35 -5.17
C ARG A 100 10.90 -9.94 -4.56
N GLY A 101 10.72 -8.92 -5.40
CA GLY A 101 10.68 -7.54 -4.94
C GLY A 101 9.39 -7.22 -4.16
N VAL A 102 9.51 -6.50 -3.04
CA VAL A 102 8.36 -6.05 -2.22
C VAL A 102 8.14 -4.54 -2.24
N GLY A 103 9.12 -3.77 -2.74
CA GLY A 103 9.23 -2.33 -2.52
C GLY A 103 7.98 -1.51 -2.86
N GLU A 104 7.36 -1.77 -4.01
CA GLU A 104 6.26 -0.96 -4.56
C GLU A 104 4.91 -1.68 -4.57
N ASN A 105 4.89 -2.98 -4.24
CA ASN A 105 3.70 -3.80 -4.44
C ASN A 105 2.54 -3.37 -3.53
N SER A 106 2.84 -3.08 -2.25
CA SER A 106 1.83 -2.69 -1.27
C SER A 106 1.23 -1.31 -1.52
N ILE A 107 2.04 -0.35 -1.99
CA ILE A 107 1.55 1.01 -2.26
C ILE A 107 0.60 1.02 -3.47
N SER A 108 0.93 0.31 -4.55
CA SER A 108 0.06 0.22 -5.74
C SER A 108 -1.30 -0.40 -5.41
N GLY A 109 -1.32 -1.50 -4.65
CA GLY A 109 -2.57 -2.14 -4.21
C GLY A 109 -3.36 -1.27 -3.22
N ALA A 110 -2.66 -0.52 -2.36
CA ALA A 110 -3.30 0.33 -1.37
C ALA A 110 -4.03 1.50 -2.03
N TYR A 111 -3.44 2.15 -3.04
CA TYR A 111 -4.12 3.20 -3.83
C TYR A 111 -5.47 2.72 -4.35
N ALA A 112 -5.48 1.56 -5.00
CA ALA A 112 -6.69 0.99 -5.57
C ALA A 112 -7.70 0.58 -4.49
N SER A 113 -7.27 -0.15 -3.47
CA SER A 113 -8.18 -0.66 -2.44
C SER A 113 -8.82 0.45 -1.60
N ILE A 114 -8.08 1.49 -1.23
CA ILE A 114 -8.62 2.64 -0.48
C ILE A 114 -9.61 3.40 -1.34
N THR A 115 -9.24 3.71 -2.59
CA THR A 115 -10.09 4.41 -3.55
C THR A 115 -11.39 3.65 -3.82
N ASN A 116 -11.30 2.33 -4.03
CA ASN A 116 -12.47 1.47 -4.24
C ASN A 116 -13.37 1.43 -3.01
N ALA A 117 -12.81 1.33 -1.81
CA ALA A 117 -13.59 1.34 -0.58
C ALA A 117 -14.33 2.68 -0.37
N ILE A 118 -13.73 3.80 -0.77
CA ILE A 118 -14.42 5.10 -0.78
C ILE A 118 -15.48 5.14 -1.89
N SER A 119 -15.23 4.46 -3.01
CA SER A 119 -16.14 4.44 -4.16
C SER A 119 -17.51 3.84 -3.87
N ASP A 120 -17.60 3.02 -2.81
CA ASP A 120 -18.87 2.48 -2.30
C ASP A 120 -19.79 3.58 -1.74
N PHE A 121 -19.25 4.76 -1.42
CA PHE A 121 -19.99 5.91 -0.89
C PHE A 121 -20.23 7.00 -1.95
N ILE A 122 -19.23 7.29 -2.78
CA ILE A 122 -19.23 8.40 -3.75
C ILE A 122 -18.43 8.03 -5.00
N PRO A 123 -18.66 8.67 -6.17
CA PRO A 123 -17.84 8.43 -7.35
C PRO A 123 -16.35 8.72 -7.10
N VAL A 124 -15.46 7.90 -7.69
CA VAL A 124 -13.99 8.04 -7.53
C VAL A 124 -13.47 9.42 -7.94
N CYS A 125 -14.06 10.03 -8.98
CA CYS A 125 -13.68 11.36 -9.45
C CYS A 125 -14.06 12.49 -8.48
N GLU A 126 -14.84 12.20 -7.44
CA GLU A 126 -15.32 13.16 -6.46
C GLU A 126 -14.67 12.98 -5.08
N ILE A 127 -13.71 12.06 -4.94
CA ILE A 127 -13.04 11.82 -3.66
C ILE A 127 -12.40 13.12 -3.17
N PRO A 128 -12.89 13.68 -2.06
CA PRO A 128 -12.36 14.94 -1.56
C PRO A 128 -11.04 14.68 -0.86
N MET A 129 -10.02 15.48 -1.20
CA MET A 129 -8.84 15.56 -0.35
C MET A 129 -9.24 16.18 0.98
N LYS A 130 -8.74 15.63 2.08
CA LYS A 130 -9.02 16.12 3.42
C LYS A 130 -8.52 17.56 3.53
N ARG A 131 -9.45 18.49 3.74
CA ARG A 131 -9.16 19.89 4.00
C ARG A 131 -9.14 20.10 5.53
N VAL A 132 -8.14 20.84 6.01
CA VAL A 132 -7.98 21.17 7.43
C VAL A 132 -9.08 22.12 7.90
#